data_AF-A0A376K2D3-F1
#
_entry.id   AF-A0A376K2D3-F1
#
_cell.length_a   1.000
_cell.length_b   1.000
_cell.length_c   1.000
_cell.angle_alpha   90.00
_cell.angle_beta   90.00
_cell.angle_gamma   90.00
#
_symmetry.space_group_name_H-M   'P 1'
#
loop_
_entity.id
_entity.type
_entity.pdbx_description
1 polymer ?
#
loop_
_entity_poly.entity_id
_entity_poly.type
_entity_poly.pdbx_seq_one_letter_code
_entity_poly.pdbx_strand_id
1 'polypeptide(L)'
;MSLGSIPDDIRVPLVWIDIDNSQALDGASAQSRKILVMGHAVSSGSADALSLTRITSDSQADQLYGKGSMLAEMLKMLRRANTYTETWAMPVAAPEGAAAKATLTVLGTATNAGTVALLINGVSVQVSVSAGDTKENIAKAIADAVTKKPATQVAAAVKDDATDTVELTMNWHGVTGNGADVRLNYYTGEAFPAGVKVTATAFTGGTGTPEMADAVAAIGPEWFTDIIAPFTDTKSLNTLRDELLNRWGPLKMMEAQLWTAFRGTHGETGTFW
;
A
#
# COMPACT_ATOMS: atom_id res chain seq x y z
N MET A 1 60.12 2.57 -10.35
CA MET A 1 59.14 3.65 -10.16
C MET A 1 58.46 3.38 -8.84
N SER A 2 58.50 4.36 -7.93
CA SER A 2 57.88 4.22 -6.61
C SER A 2 56.39 3.92 -6.75
N LEU A 3 55.93 2.85 -6.11
CA LEU A 3 54.51 2.63 -5.84
C LEU A 3 54.21 3.38 -4.53
N GLY A 4 53.88 4.67 -4.63
CA GLY A 4 53.53 5.51 -3.47
C GLY A 4 54.51 6.64 -3.16
N SER A 5 54.18 7.37 -2.10
CA SER A 5 54.85 8.56 -1.56
C SER A 5 55.86 8.27 -0.46
N ILE A 6 55.98 7.01 -0.03
CA ILE A 6 56.95 6.59 0.99
C ILE A 6 58.38 6.63 0.38
N PRO A 7 59.31 7.41 0.96
CA PRO A 7 60.69 7.48 0.47
C PRO A 7 61.48 6.19 0.71
N ASP A 8 62.33 5.83 -0.25
CA ASP A 8 63.18 4.64 -0.21
C ASP A 8 64.30 4.71 0.86
N ASP A 9 64.56 5.89 1.43
CA ASP A 9 65.67 6.14 2.36
C ASP A 9 65.26 6.17 3.85
N ILE A 10 64.04 5.70 4.17
CA ILE A 10 63.56 5.59 5.55
C ILE A 10 64.33 4.52 6.33
N ARG A 11 64.92 4.90 7.47
CA ARG A 11 65.79 4.02 8.29
C ARG A 11 65.23 3.64 9.66
N VAL A 12 64.09 4.23 10.01
CA VAL A 12 63.37 3.88 11.24
C VAL A 12 62.67 2.54 10.98
N PRO A 13 62.61 1.59 11.94
CA PRO A 13 61.87 0.33 11.82
C PRO A 13 60.40 0.47 12.25
N LEU A 14 59.50 -0.41 11.76
CA LEU A 14 58.02 -0.55 11.96
C LEU A 14 57.25 -0.69 10.61
N VAL A 15 56.02 -0.17 10.52
CA VAL A 15 55.10 -0.31 9.39
C VAL A 15 54.69 1.09 8.90
N TRP A 16 54.85 1.33 7.59
CA TRP A 16 54.36 2.52 6.90
C TRP A 16 53.32 2.08 5.90
N ILE A 17 52.17 2.75 5.93
CA ILE A 17 51.05 2.48 5.04
C ILE A 17 50.81 3.77 4.26
N ASP A 18 50.85 3.67 2.94
CA ASP A 18 50.40 4.73 2.04
C ASP A 18 49.02 4.37 1.49
N ILE A 19 48.13 5.36 1.42
CA ILE A 19 46.78 5.20 0.89
C ILE A 19 46.67 6.12 -0.32
N ASP A 20 46.75 5.54 -1.51
CA ASP A 20 46.58 6.27 -2.77
C ASP A 20 45.08 6.46 -3.09
N ASN A 21 44.61 7.69 -2.96
CA ASN A 21 43.25 8.09 -3.29
C ASN A 21 43.10 8.55 -4.75
N SER A 22 44.12 8.40 -5.62
CA SER A 22 44.07 8.84 -7.03
C SER A 22 42.98 8.16 -7.87
N GLN A 23 42.48 6.99 -7.42
CA GLN A 23 41.30 6.31 -7.99
C GLN A 23 40.12 6.25 -7.00
N ALA A 24 40.21 6.95 -5.86
CA ALA A 24 39.07 7.08 -4.97
C ALA A 24 38.02 7.99 -5.65
N LEU A 25 36.74 7.66 -5.47
CA LEU A 25 35.66 8.51 -5.97
C LEU A 25 35.65 9.81 -5.15
N ASP A 26 35.89 10.96 -5.78
CA ASP A 26 35.88 12.29 -5.13
C ASP A 26 34.48 12.80 -4.73
N GLY A 27 33.44 12.01 -4.97
CA GLY A 27 32.07 12.31 -4.58
C GLY A 27 31.40 11.09 -3.95
N ALA A 28 30.34 11.31 -3.17
CA ALA A 28 29.48 10.21 -2.76
C ALA A 28 29.00 9.47 -4.02
N SER A 29 29.39 8.20 -4.17
CA SER A 29 28.77 7.34 -5.17
C SER A 29 27.26 7.47 -4.99
N ALA A 30 26.51 7.73 -6.06
CA ALA A 30 25.06 7.79 -5.98
C ALA A 30 24.61 6.44 -5.38
N GLN A 31 24.20 6.45 -4.12
CA GLN A 31 23.80 5.22 -3.44
C GLN A 31 22.68 4.63 -4.27
N SER A 32 22.92 3.45 -4.85
CA SER A 32 21.93 2.77 -5.66
C SER A 32 20.79 2.39 -4.73
N ARG A 33 19.73 3.21 -4.73
CA ARG A 33 18.54 2.98 -3.90
C ARG A 33 17.68 1.92 -4.57
N LYS A 34 17.29 0.92 -3.80
CA LYS A 34 16.35 -0.11 -4.20
C LYS A 34 15.19 -0.14 -3.22
N ILE A 35 13.99 0.04 -3.75
CA ILE A 35 12.76 0.02 -2.97
C ILE A 35 12.13 -1.36 -3.09
N LEU A 36 11.80 -1.97 -1.96
CA LEU A 36 10.95 -3.15 -1.88
C LEU A 36 9.57 -2.75 -1.38
N VAL A 37 8.52 -3.07 -2.13
CA VAL A 37 7.13 -2.87 -1.71
C VAL A 37 6.50 -4.21 -1.37
N MET A 38 6.02 -4.34 -0.14
CA MET A 38 5.29 -5.51 0.35
C MET A 38 3.81 -5.17 0.47
N GLY A 39 2.94 -6.11 0.16
CA GLY A 39 1.49 -5.93 0.30
C GLY A 39 0.71 -7.13 -0.19
N HIS A 40 -0.60 -7.11 0.04
CA HIS A 40 -1.48 -8.18 -0.41
C HIS A 40 -1.77 -8.07 -1.90
N ALA A 41 -1.61 -9.20 -2.60
CA ALA A 41 -2.16 -9.43 -3.93
C ALA A 41 -3.58 -10.02 -3.81
N VAL A 42 -4.38 -9.91 -4.87
CA VAL A 42 -5.69 -10.57 -4.97
C VAL A 42 -5.59 -11.76 -5.93
N SER A 43 -6.57 -12.67 -5.85
CA SER A 43 -6.58 -13.92 -6.64
C SER A 43 -6.62 -13.73 -8.16
N SER A 44 -6.93 -12.53 -8.66
CA SER A 44 -6.88 -12.20 -10.09
C SER A 44 -5.47 -11.86 -10.59
N GLY A 45 -4.49 -11.72 -9.69
CA GLY A 45 -3.08 -11.56 -10.04
C GLY A 45 -2.41 -12.89 -10.38
N SER A 46 -1.38 -12.85 -11.22
CA SER A 46 -0.64 -14.04 -11.66
C SER A 46 0.69 -14.28 -10.92
N ALA A 47 1.09 -13.40 -10.00
CA ALA A 47 2.38 -13.52 -9.31
C ALA A 47 2.34 -14.63 -8.26
N ASP A 48 3.42 -15.42 -8.19
CA ASP A 48 3.62 -16.38 -7.13
C ASP A 48 3.81 -15.68 -5.79
N ALA A 49 3.27 -16.26 -4.72
CA ALA A 49 3.44 -15.74 -3.36
C ALA A 49 4.93 -15.62 -3.00
N LEU A 50 5.29 -14.53 -2.31
CA LEU A 50 6.66 -14.25 -1.85
C LEU A 50 7.73 -14.18 -2.95
N SER A 51 7.33 -14.05 -4.22
CA SER A 51 8.27 -13.84 -5.32
C SER A 51 8.71 -12.39 -5.44
N LEU A 52 10.02 -12.16 -5.57
CA LEU A 52 10.58 -10.83 -5.84
C LEU A 52 10.52 -10.51 -7.33
N THR A 53 9.72 -9.50 -7.70
CA THR A 53 9.61 -9.05 -9.09
C THR A 53 9.88 -7.55 -9.23
N ARG A 54 10.76 -7.19 -10.17
CA ARG A 54 11.01 -5.78 -10.53
C ARG A 54 9.82 -5.20 -11.28
N ILE A 55 9.37 -4.03 -10.84
CA ILE A 55 8.21 -3.34 -11.40
C ILE A 55 8.66 -2.15 -12.23
N THR A 56 8.28 -2.16 -13.50
CA THR A 56 8.67 -1.13 -14.48
C THR A 56 7.49 -0.35 -15.04
N SER A 57 6.26 -0.83 -14.86
CA SER A 57 5.04 -0.15 -15.29
C SER A 57 3.85 -0.46 -14.37
N ASP A 58 2.86 0.43 -14.41
CA ASP A 58 1.62 0.29 -13.64
C ASP A 58 0.77 -0.88 -14.15
N SER A 59 0.80 -1.14 -15.46
CA SER A 59 0.10 -2.29 -16.06
C SER A 59 0.70 -3.62 -15.64
N GLN A 60 2.02 -3.68 -15.44
CA GLN A 60 2.70 -4.87 -14.93
C GLN A 60 2.24 -5.17 -13.49
N ALA A 61 2.13 -4.15 -12.64
CA ALA A 61 1.63 -4.31 -11.27
C ALA A 61 0.18 -4.84 -11.24
N ASP A 62 -0.68 -4.33 -12.11
CA ASP A 62 -2.07 -4.81 -12.25
C ASP A 62 -2.17 -6.27 -12.69
N GLN A 63 -1.33 -6.70 -13.62
CA GLN A 63 -1.32 -8.08 -14.12
C GLN A 63 -0.78 -9.05 -13.05
N LEU A 64 0.29 -8.67 -12.37
CA LEU A 64 0.96 -9.52 -11.39
C LEU A 64 0.16 -9.65 -10.09
N TYR A 65 -0.37 -8.55 -9.57
CA TYR A 65 -0.97 -8.53 -8.22
C TYR A 65 -2.49 -8.38 -8.22
N GLY A 66 -3.07 -8.14 -9.40
CA GLY A 66 -4.50 -7.94 -9.59
C GLY A 66 -4.92 -6.49 -9.34
N LYS A 67 -5.83 -5.99 -10.18
CA LYS A 67 -6.39 -4.64 -10.08
C LYS A 67 -7.14 -4.47 -8.76
N GLY A 68 -6.92 -3.35 -8.06
CA GLY A 68 -7.57 -3.11 -6.78
C GLY A 68 -7.01 -3.93 -5.62
N SER A 69 -5.87 -4.60 -5.80
CA SER A 69 -5.10 -5.16 -4.68
C SER A 69 -4.42 -4.05 -3.89
N MET A 70 -4.02 -4.37 -2.66
CA MET A 70 -3.21 -3.48 -1.84
C MET A 70 -1.88 -3.18 -2.54
N LEU A 71 -1.18 -4.23 -3.01
CA LEU A 71 0.14 -4.10 -3.60
C LEU A 71 0.13 -3.35 -4.94
N ALA A 72 -0.84 -3.62 -5.83
CA ALA A 72 -0.91 -2.92 -7.12
C ALA A 72 -1.15 -1.41 -6.96
N GLU A 73 -2.09 -1.00 -6.10
CA GLU A 73 -2.36 0.43 -5.89
C GLU A 73 -1.21 1.14 -5.13
N MET A 74 -0.56 0.46 -4.18
CA MET A 74 0.66 0.99 -3.54
C MET A 74 1.76 1.27 -4.56
N LEU A 75 1.99 0.36 -5.51
CA LEU A 75 3.01 0.52 -6.55
C LEU A 75 2.68 1.69 -7.48
N LYS A 76 1.42 1.87 -7.87
CA LYS A 76 0.99 3.02 -8.69
C LYS A 76 1.22 4.35 -7.96
N MET A 77 0.85 4.40 -6.67
CA MET A 77 1.05 5.58 -5.85
C MET A 77 2.53 5.91 -5.65
N LEU A 78 3.36 4.89 -5.40
CA LEU A 78 4.81 5.05 -5.32
C LEU A 78 5.37 5.59 -6.63
N ARG A 79 5.02 4.98 -7.77
CA ARG A 79 5.53 5.36 -9.09
C ARG A 79 5.09 6.75 -9.52
N ARG A 80 3.91 7.19 -9.11
CA ARG A 80 3.43 8.56 -9.32
C ARG A 80 4.31 9.59 -8.60
N ALA A 81 4.83 9.26 -7.42
CA ALA A 81 5.72 10.13 -6.66
C ALA A 81 7.20 9.97 -7.04
N ASN A 82 7.61 8.76 -7.44
CA ASN A 82 8.98 8.40 -7.76
C ASN A 82 9.03 7.48 -9.00
N THR A 83 9.48 8.05 -10.13
CA THR A 83 9.49 7.37 -11.43
C THR A 83 10.82 6.70 -11.79
N TYR A 84 11.88 6.90 -10.99
CA TYR A 84 13.25 6.59 -11.39
C TYR A 84 13.98 5.61 -10.47
N THR A 85 13.59 5.50 -9.20
CA THR A 85 14.23 4.53 -8.29
C THR A 85 13.83 3.10 -8.64
N GLU A 86 14.82 2.19 -8.61
CA GLU A 86 14.58 0.78 -8.86
C GLU A 86 13.61 0.21 -7.82
N THR A 87 12.45 -0.26 -8.29
CA THR A 87 11.35 -0.72 -7.43
C THR A 87 11.08 -2.19 -7.68
N TRP A 88 11.08 -2.96 -6.60
CA TRP A 88 10.73 -4.36 -6.53
C TRP A 88 9.49 -4.52 -5.68
N ALA A 89 8.75 -5.59 -5.92
CA ALA A 89 7.56 -5.91 -5.17
C ALA A 89 7.55 -7.39 -4.78
N MET A 90 6.94 -7.65 -3.62
CA MET A 90 6.74 -8.99 -3.08
C MET A 90 5.30 -9.12 -2.60
N PRO A 91 4.50 -10.04 -3.17
CA PRO A 91 3.16 -10.31 -2.69
C PRO A 91 3.21 -11.12 -1.40
N VAL A 92 2.65 -10.56 -0.34
CA VAL A 92 2.47 -11.23 0.96
C VAL A 92 1.05 -11.76 1.02
N ALA A 93 0.89 -13.03 1.38
CA ALA A 93 -0.43 -13.65 1.49
C ALA A 93 -1.34 -12.86 2.45
N ALA A 94 -2.61 -12.70 2.09
CA ALA A 94 -3.59 -12.15 3.01
C ALA A 94 -3.74 -13.08 4.22
N PRO A 95 -3.89 -12.55 5.44
CA PRO A 95 -4.07 -13.38 6.62
C PRO A 95 -5.41 -14.13 6.57
N GLU A 96 -5.48 -15.23 7.33
CA GLU A 96 -6.77 -15.80 7.70
C GLU A 96 -7.55 -14.81 8.59
N GLY A 97 -8.86 -14.72 8.40
CA GLY A 97 -9.72 -13.81 9.16
C GLY A 97 -10.85 -13.24 8.33
N ALA A 98 -11.37 -12.09 8.75
CA ALA A 98 -12.43 -11.37 8.05
C ALA A 98 -11.89 -10.15 7.29
N ALA A 99 -12.52 -9.84 6.16
CA ALA A 99 -12.33 -8.57 5.47
C ALA A 99 -13.13 -7.47 6.16
N ALA A 100 -12.58 -6.25 6.20
CA ALA A 100 -13.30 -5.11 6.74
C ALA A 100 -14.48 -4.73 5.82
N LYS A 101 -15.59 -4.34 6.45
CA LYS A 101 -16.84 -4.00 5.77
C LYS A 101 -17.33 -2.62 6.17
N ALA A 102 -17.97 -1.93 5.23
CA ALA A 102 -18.74 -0.71 5.45
C ALA A 102 -20.10 -0.82 4.74
N THR A 103 -21.08 -0.07 5.19
CA THR A 103 -22.42 -0.05 4.58
C THR A 103 -22.77 1.35 4.09
N LEU A 104 -23.37 1.43 2.91
CA LEU A 104 -24.00 2.61 2.35
C LEU A 104 -25.51 2.37 2.33
N THR A 105 -26.26 3.09 3.15
CA THR A 105 -27.73 3.02 3.16
C THR A 105 -28.31 4.18 2.37
N VAL A 106 -29.14 3.87 1.39
CA VAL A 106 -29.85 4.84 0.55
C VAL A 106 -31.24 5.10 1.14
N LEU A 107 -31.58 6.37 1.27
CA LEU A 107 -32.81 6.85 1.85
C LEU A 107 -33.57 7.70 0.83
N GLY A 108 -34.89 7.48 0.76
CA GLY A 108 -35.80 8.26 -0.07
C GLY A 108 -35.79 7.86 -1.56
N THR A 109 -36.59 8.56 -2.34
CA THR A 109 -36.76 8.36 -3.79
C THR A 109 -36.37 9.65 -4.47
N ALA A 110 -35.68 9.56 -5.60
CA ALA A 110 -35.23 10.73 -6.35
C ALA A 110 -36.43 11.52 -6.90
N THR A 111 -36.59 12.77 -6.45
CA THR A 111 -37.60 13.68 -7.00
C THR A 111 -37.09 14.42 -8.23
N ASN A 112 -35.77 14.57 -8.36
CA ASN A 112 -35.10 15.15 -9.52
C ASN A 112 -33.90 14.27 -9.91
N ALA A 113 -33.53 14.31 -11.20
CA ALA A 113 -32.29 13.71 -11.66
C ALA A 113 -31.07 14.42 -11.06
N GLY A 114 -29.98 13.69 -10.88
CA GLY A 114 -28.74 14.23 -10.34
C GLY A 114 -27.64 13.17 -10.25
N THR A 115 -26.66 13.41 -9.39
CA THR A 115 -25.54 12.49 -9.20
C THR A 115 -25.25 12.31 -7.72
N VAL A 116 -25.05 11.07 -7.31
CA VAL A 116 -24.53 10.73 -5.98
C VAL A 116 -23.01 10.60 -6.12
N ALA A 117 -22.28 11.47 -5.44
CA ALA A 117 -20.82 11.47 -5.44
C ALA A 117 -20.27 10.73 -4.22
N LEU A 118 -19.45 9.72 -4.48
CA LEU A 118 -18.76 8.92 -3.47
C LEU A 118 -17.25 9.08 -3.65
N LEU A 119 -16.52 9.14 -2.55
CA LEU A 119 -15.07 9.05 -2.53
C LEU A 119 -14.67 7.84 -1.68
N ILE A 120 -14.19 6.78 -2.31
CA ILE A 120 -13.81 5.53 -1.64
C ILE A 120 -12.30 5.35 -1.82
N ASN A 121 -11.56 5.26 -0.71
CA ASN A 121 -10.09 5.12 -0.71
C ASN A 121 -9.37 6.13 -1.63
N GLY A 122 -9.90 7.37 -1.72
CA GLY A 122 -9.35 8.42 -2.58
C GLY A 122 -9.78 8.36 -4.06
N VAL A 123 -10.59 7.38 -4.46
CA VAL A 123 -11.13 7.24 -5.82
C VAL A 123 -12.56 7.79 -5.89
N SER A 124 -12.77 8.74 -6.82
CA SER A 124 -14.10 9.32 -7.06
C SER A 124 -14.98 8.35 -7.87
N VAL A 125 -16.16 8.05 -7.34
CA VAL A 125 -17.22 7.25 -7.96
C VAL A 125 -18.46 8.13 -8.07
N GLN A 126 -18.88 8.39 -9.30
CA GLN A 126 -20.05 9.23 -9.61
C GLN A 126 -21.17 8.32 -10.10
N VAL A 127 -22.32 8.38 -9.43
CA VAL A 127 -23.47 7.53 -9.73
C VAL A 127 -24.61 8.40 -10.23
N SER A 128 -24.99 8.23 -11.49
CA SER A 128 -26.11 8.93 -12.09
C SER A 128 -27.43 8.41 -11.52
N VAL A 129 -28.31 9.33 -11.12
CA VAL A 129 -29.65 9.06 -10.61
C VAL A 129 -30.67 9.80 -11.47
N SER A 130 -31.71 9.09 -11.90
CA SER A 130 -32.83 9.63 -12.67
C SER A 130 -33.98 10.04 -11.76
N ALA A 131 -34.82 10.97 -12.22
CA ALA A 131 -36.04 11.31 -11.50
C ALA A 131 -36.97 10.08 -11.43
N GLY A 132 -37.48 9.78 -10.25
CA GLY A 132 -38.30 8.60 -9.98
C GLY A 132 -37.52 7.34 -9.58
N ASP A 133 -36.18 7.37 -9.58
CA ASP A 133 -35.39 6.24 -9.11
C ASP A 133 -35.65 5.96 -7.61
N THR A 134 -36.01 4.70 -7.32
CA THR A 134 -36.19 4.23 -5.94
C THR A 134 -34.85 4.00 -5.27
N LYS A 135 -34.85 3.96 -3.93
CA LYS A 135 -33.65 3.66 -3.15
C LYS A 135 -32.98 2.34 -3.54
N GLU A 136 -33.74 1.32 -3.93
CA GLU A 136 -33.22 0.03 -4.38
C GLU A 136 -32.50 0.14 -5.74
N ASN A 137 -33.07 0.89 -6.68
CA ASN A 137 -32.43 1.15 -7.97
C ASN A 137 -31.13 1.94 -7.80
N ILE A 138 -31.14 2.94 -6.90
CA ILE A 138 -29.95 3.74 -6.59
C ILE A 138 -28.88 2.88 -5.90
N ALA A 139 -29.26 2.02 -4.94
CA ALA A 139 -28.34 1.10 -4.27
C ALA A 139 -27.67 0.15 -5.28
N LYS A 140 -28.44 -0.41 -6.21
CA LYS A 140 -27.90 -1.22 -7.30
C LYS A 140 -26.95 -0.43 -8.20
N ALA A 141 -27.33 0.78 -8.60
CA ALA A 141 -26.48 1.64 -9.42
C ALA A 141 -25.15 1.99 -8.72
N ILE A 142 -25.18 2.19 -7.39
CA ILE A 142 -23.97 2.38 -6.58
C ILE A 142 -23.08 1.13 -6.64
N ALA A 143 -23.63 -0.06 -6.37
CA ALA A 143 -22.87 -1.31 -6.39
C ALA A 143 -22.21 -1.56 -7.76
N ASP A 144 -22.95 -1.32 -8.85
CA ASP A 144 -22.44 -1.46 -10.22
C ASP A 144 -21.33 -0.44 -10.54
N ALA A 145 -21.49 0.81 -10.10
CA ALA A 145 -20.51 1.87 -10.34
C ALA A 145 -19.20 1.64 -9.58
N VAL A 146 -19.27 1.15 -8.34
CA VAL A 146 -18.08 0.80 -7.53
C VAL A 146 -17.36 -0.39 -8.14
N THR A 147 -18.08 -1.44 -8.55
CA THR A 147 -17.49 -2.64 -9.16
C THR A 147 -16.74 -2.33 -10.47
N LYS A 148 -17.16 -1.31 -11.22
CA LYS A 148 -16.46 -0.83 -12.43
C LYS A 148 -15.16 -0.09 -12.14
N LYS A 149 -14.88 0.27 -10.88
CA LYS A 149 -13.69 1.01 -10.44
C LYS A 149 -12.88 0.16 -9.46
N PRO A 150 -12.11 -0.83 -9.94
CA PRO A 150 -11.33 -1.71 -9.07
C PRO A 150 -10.29 -0.96 -8.23
N ALA A 151 -9.82 0.21 -8.68
CA ALA A 151 -8.92 1.08 -7.90
C ALA A 151 -9.51 1.57 -6.55
N THR A 152 -10.83 1.42 -6.33
CA THR A 152 -11.45 1.67 -5.02
C THR A 152 -11.05 0.64 -3.96
N GLN A 153 -10.48 -0.50 -4.37
CA GLN A 153 -10.01 -1.60 -3.51
C GLN A 153 -11.11 -2.29 -2.69
N VAL A 154 -12.37 -2.11 -3.09
CA VAL A 154 -13.54 -2.71 -2.44
C VAL A 154 -14.41 -3.41 -3.46
N ALA A 155 -15.02 -4.52 -3.05
CA ALA A 155 -16.17 -5.12 -3.70
C ALA A 155 -17.45 -4.48 -3.14
N ALA A 156 -18.45 -4.26 -3.99
CA ALA A 156 -19.73 -3.68 -3.58
C ALA A 156 -20.88 -4.60 -4.00
N ALA A 157 -21.77 -4.91 -3.07
CA ALA A 157 -22.97 -5.69 -3.31
C ALA A 157 -24.16 -5.13 -2.53
N VAL A 158 -25.36 -5.20 -3.09
CA VAL A 158 -26.59 -4.90 -2.34
C VAL A 158 -26.83 -6.03 -1.34
N LYS A 159 -27.23 -5.70 -0.12
CA LYS A 159 -27.53 -6.71 0.90
C LYS A 159 -28.80 -7.50 0.55
N ASP A 160 -28.76 -8.82 0.78
CA ASP A 160 -29.91 -9.70 0.53
C ASP A 160 -31.10 -9.40 1.45
N ASP A 161 -30.83 -8.96 2.68
CA ASP A 161 -31.84 -8.64 3.71
C ASP A 161 -32.25 -7.16 3.74
N ALA A 162 -31.57 -6.29 2.98
CA ALA A 162 -31.82 -4.86 2.90
C ALA A 162 -31.48 -4.30 1.52
N THR A 163 -32.46 -4.29 0.61
CA THR A 163 -32.28 -3.89 -0.80
C THR A 163 -31.93 -2.41 -1.00
N ASP A 164 -32.07 -1.59 0.04
CA ASP A 164 -31.66 -0.18 0.07
C ASP A 164 -30.25 0.04 0.66
N THR A 165 -29.55 -1.04 1.02
CA THR A 165 -28.21 -0.98 1.60
C THR A 165 -27.18 -1.69 0.73
N VAL A 166 -26.08 -1.00 0.42
CA VAL A 166 -24.91 -1.56 -0.26
C VAL A 166 -23.84 -1.89 0.78
N GLU A 167 -23.38 -3.12 0.80
CA GLU A 167 -22.21 -3.55 1.57
C GLU A 167 -20.95 -3.40 0.72
N LEU A 168 -20.00 -2.63 1.23
CA LEU A 168 -18.65 -2.52 0.70
C LEU A 168 -17.75 -3.47 1.51
N THR A 169 -17.04 -4.35 0.84
CA THR A 169 -16.09 -5.30 1.45
C THR A 169 -14.70 -5.06 0.88
N MET A 170 -13.68 -4.94 1.73
CA MET A 170 -12.30 -4.82 1.28
C MET A 170 -11.87 -6.06 0.48
N ASN A 171 -11.05 -5.86 -0.55
CA ASN A 171 -10.59 -6.96 -1.42
C ASN A 171 -9.60 -7.93 -0.74
N TRP A 172 -9.20 -7.66 0.49
CA TRP A 172 -8.32 -8.51 1.30
C TRP A 172 -8.85 -8.65 2.73
N HIS A 173 -8.44 -9.74 3.37
CA HIS A 173 -8.66 -10.01 4.78
C HIS A 173 -7.60 -9.31 5.63
N GLY A 174 -7.92 -9.02 6.90
CA GLY A 174 -6.95 -8.45 7.83
C GLY A 174 -7.35 -7.11 8.43
N VAL A 175 -6.66 -6.77 9.52
CA VAL A 175 -6.86 -5.52 10.28
C VAL A 175 -6.55 -4.26 9.46
N THR A 176 -5.71 -4.37 8.42
CA THR A 176 -5.34 -3.26 7.53
C THR A 176 -6.54 -2.67 6.78
N GLY A 177 -7.59 -3.46 6.54
CA GLY A 177 -8.81 -2.98 5.89
C GLY A 177 -9.63 -2.00 6.74
N ASN A 178 -9.45 -1.97 8.06
CA ASN A 178 -10.20 -1.09 8.96
C ASN A 178 -9.83 0.39 8.79
N GLY A 179 -8.66 0.69 8.20
CA GLY A 179 -8.24 2.06 7.89
C GLY A 179 -8.86 2.64 6.61
N ALA A 180 -9.61 1.85 5.85
CA ALA A 180 -10.23 2.27 4.60
C ALA A 180 -11.26 3.40 4.80
N ASP A 181 -11.49 4.17 3.76
CA ASP A 181 -12.28 5.41 3.82
C ASP A 181 -13.44 5.39 2.83
N VAL A 182 -14.59 5.88 3.29
CA VAL A 182 -15.71 6.22 2.43
C VAL A 182 -16.27 7.59 2.83
N ARG A 183 -16.37 8.49 1.87
CA ARG A 183 -16.95 9.83 2.05
C ARG A 183 -18.02 10.08 1.01
N LEU A 184 -19.00 10.89 1.37
CA LEU A 184 -20.13 11.27 0.53
C LEU A 184 -20.03 12.76 0.24
N ASN A 185 -20.22 13.17 -1.02
CA ASN A 185 -20.20 14.57 -1.45
C ASN A 185 -19.01 15.36 -0.87
N TYR A 186 -17.80 14.87 -1.13
CA TYR A 186 -16.58 15.39 -0.52
C TYR A 186 -16.14 16.73 -1.13
N TYR A 187 -16.35 16.93 -2.43
CA TYR A 187 -15.92 18.14 -3.11
C TYR A 187 -16.98 19.25 -3.04
N THR A 188 -16.53 20.50 -3.03
CA THR A 188 -17.41 21.67 -3.03
C THR A 188 -18.36 21.64 -4.24
N GLY A 189 -19.65 21.78 -3.98
CA GLY A 189 -20.69 21.76 -5.01
C GLY A 189 -21.31 20.39 -5.25
N GLU A 190 -20.77 19.32 -4.67
CA GLU A 190 -21.43 18.01 -4.64
C GLU A 190 -22.57 18.05 -3.61
N ALA A 191 -23.77 17.67 -4.04
CA ALA A 191 -24.95 17.55 -3.19
C ALA A 191 -25.81 16.39 -3.67
N PHE A 192 -26.54 15.77 -2.74
CA PHE A 192 -27.46 14.71 -3.12
C PHE A 192 -28.59 15.26 -4.02
N PRO A 193 -29.07 14.45 -4.99
CA PRO A 193 -30.29 14.76 -5.70
C PRO A 193 -31.46 14.99 -4.73
N ALA A 194 -32.38 15.88 -5.10
CA ALA A 194 -33.55 16.13 -4.27
C ALA A 194 -34.33 14.82 -4.00
N GLY A 195 -34.69 14.60 -2.73
CA GLY A 195 -35.39 13.39 -2.29
C GLY A 195 -34.51 12.19 -1.94
N VAL A 196 -33.19 12.25 -2.21
CA VAL A 196 -32.23 11.18 -1.91
C VAL A 196 -31.28 11.61 -0.79
N LYS A 197 -30.97 10.68 0.11
CA LYS A 197 -29.84 10.81 1.05
C LYS A 197 -29.13 9.47 1.12
N VAL A 198 -27.80 9.51 1.19
CA VAL A 198 -26.99 8.32 1.48
C VAL A 198 -26.30 8.52 2.82
N THR A 199 -26.21 7.46 3.62
CA THR A 199 -25.42 7.43 4.85
C THR A 199 -24.39 6.33 4.76
N ALA A 200 -23.16 6.61 5.20
CA ALA A 200 -22.05 5.67 5.17
C ALA A 200 -21.58 5.34 6.59
N THR A 201 -21.21 4.09 6.84
CA THR A 201 -20.49 3.68 8.04
C THR A 201 -18.99 3.62 7.75
N ALA A 202 -18.16 3.71 8.80
CA ALA A 202 -16.73 3.42 8.68
C ALA A 202 -16.50 1.92 8.37
N PHE A 203 -15.31 1.60 7.84
CA PHE A 203 -14.87 0.21 7.68
C PHE A 203 -14.50 -0.39 9.02
N THR A 204 -15.03 -1.58 9.32
CA THR A 204 -14.81 -2.30 10.58
C THR A 204 -14.88 -3.81 10.34
N GLY A 205 -14.42 -4.59 11.31
CA GLY A 205 -14.54 -6.06 11.31
C GLY A 205 -13.43 -6.79 10.57
N GLY A 206 -12.43 -6.08 10.04
CA GLY A 206 -11.22 -6.69 9.51
C GLY A 206 -10.41 -7.32 10.64
N THR A 207 -10.09 -8.62 10.51
CA THR A 207 -9.35 -9.39 11.50
C THR A 207 -8.26 -10.24 10.84
N GLY A 208 -7.21 -10.54 11.58
CA GLY A 208 -6.04 -11.26 11.08
C GLY A 208 -4.87 -10.33 10.77
N THR A 209 -3.66 -10.87 10.91
CA THR A 209 -2.37 -10.18 10.67
C THR A 209 -1.49 -11.09 9.82
N PRO A 210 -0.75 -10.55 8.85
CA PRO A 210 0.07 -11.36 7.97
C PRO A 210 1.22 -12.07 8.70
N GLU A 211 1.64 -13.20 8.15
CA GLU A 211 2.86 -13.88 8.58
C GLU A 211 4.08 -13.33 7.83
N MET A 212 4.95 -12.63 8.55
CA MET A 212 6.10 -11.94 7.94
C MET A 212 7.40 -12.75 7.95
N ALA A 213 7.45 -13.89 8.65
CA ALA A 213 8.67 -14.70 8.75
C ALA A 213 9.11 -15.23 7.37
N ASP A 214 8.19 -15.81 6.62
CA ASP A 214 8.48 -16.33 5.27
C ASP A 214 8.76 -15.19 4.28
N ALA A 215 8.08 -14.05 4.43
CA ALA A 215 8.34 -12.86 3.62
C ALA A 215 9.76 -12.31 3.85
N VAL A 216 10.22 -12.26 5.11
CA VAL A 216 11.60 -11.89 5.47
C VAL A 216 12.60 -12.87 4.87
N ALA A 217 12.34 -14.18 4.96
CA ALA A 217 13.21 -15.19 4.38
C ALA A 217 13.33 -15.04 2.85
N ALA A 218 12.22 -14.70 2.18
CA ALA A 218 12.17 -14.51 0.74
C ALA A 218 12.91 -13.27 0.22
N ILE A 219 13.23 -12.28 1.08
CA ILE A 219 14.08 -11.14 0.69
C ILE A 219 15.48 -11.63 0.28
N GLY A 220 15.98 -12.67 0.97
CA GLY A 220 17.29 -13.25 0.70
C GLY A 220 18.45 -12.25 0.91
N PRO A 221 19.57 -12.40 0.19
CA PRO A 221 20.74 -11.54 0.33
C PRO A 221 20.64 -10.23 -0.44
N GLU A 222 19.54 -9.99 -1.18
CA GLU A 222 19.37 -8.78 -1.97
C GLU A 222 19.33 -7.54 -1.05
N TRP A 223 20.04 -6.48 -1.46
CA TRP A 223 20.13 -5.26 -0.68
C TRP A 223 19.08 -4.24 -1.12
N PHE A 224 17.99 -4.18 -0.36
CA PHE A 224 16.97 -3.13 -0.46
C PHE A 224 17.25 -2.04 0.57
N THR A 225 17.41 -0.79 0.12
CA THR A 225 17.67 0.37 0.99
C THR A 225 16.40 0.90 1.64
N ASP A 226 15.26 0.69 0.99
CA ASP A 226 13.95 1.17 1.42
C ASP A 226 12.95 0.02 1.32
N ILE A 227 12.27 -0.28 2.41
CA ILE A 227 11.22 -1.30 2.47
C ILE A 227 9.93 -0.59 2.84
N ILE A 228 8.90 -0.75 2.01
CA ILE A 228 7.56 -0.22 2.26
C ILE A 228 6.67 -1.39 2.65
N ALA A 229 6.16 -1.38 3.88
CA ALA A 229 5.22 -2.38 4.37
C ALA A 229 4.01 -1.70 5.05
N PRO A 230 2.77 -1.98 4.62
CA PRO A 230 1.57 -1.34 5.12
C PRO A 230 1.04 -1.97 6.43
N PHE A 231 1.83 -2.86 7.05
CA PHE A 231 1.41 -3.64 8.21
C PHE A 231 1.83 -2.91 9.49
N THR A 232 0.83 -2.49 10.27
CA THR A 232 1.02 -1.73 11.52
C THR A 232 0.81 -2.56 12.77
N ASP A 233 0.58 -3.87 12.64
CA ASP A 233 0.43 -4.76 13.79
C ASP A 233 1.79 -5.06 14.44
N THR A 234 1.77 -5.24 15.76
CA THR A 234 2.97 -5.45 16.57
C THR A 234 3.79 -6.67 16.12
N LYS A 235 3.13 -7.74 15.65
CA LYS A 235 3.82 -8.99 15.24
C LYS A 235 4.62 -8.75 13.95
N SER A 236 4.01 -8.16 12.93
CA SER A 236 4.65 -7.81 11.67
C SER A 236 5.78 -6.81 11.88
N LEU A 237 5.55 -5.75 12.67
CA LEU A 237 6.55 -4.72 12.93
C LEU A 237 7.76 -5.25 13.70
N ASN A 238 7.55 -6.08 14.74
CA ASN A 238 8.65 -6.73 15.45
C ASN A 238 9.47 -7.64 14.52
N THR A 239 8.81 -8.42 13.67
CA THR A 239 9.49 -9.33 12.73
C THR A 239 10.36 -8.56 11.73
N LEU A 240 9.84 -7.46 11.17
CA LEU A 240 10.59 -6.60 10.25
C LEU A 240 11.72 -5.84 10.96
N ARG A 241 11.49 -5.35 12.19
CA ARG A 241 12.52 -4.70 13.01
C ARG A 241 13.69 -5.64 13.27
N ASP A 242 13.41 -6.88 13.69
CA ASP A 242 14.45 -7.83 14.06
C ASP A 242 15.29 -8.22 12.82
N GLU A 243 14.68 -8.33 11.64
CA GLU A 243 15.42 -8.50 10.38
C GLU A 243 16.27 -7.28 10.01
N LEU A 244 15.75 -6.06 10.19
CA LEU A 244 16.54 -4.84 9.93
C LEU A 244 17.75 -4.75 10.86
N LEU A 245 17.61 -5.08 12.14
CA LEU A 245 18.72 -5.14 13.09
C LEU A 245 19.76 -6.18 12.67
N ASN A 246 19.32 -7.35 12.20
CA ASN A 246 20.18 -8.40 11.67
C ASN A 246 20.97 -7.92 10.43
N ARG A 247 20.31 -7.22 9.49
CA ARG A 247 20.95 -6.66 8.28
C ARG A 247 21.95 -5.55 8.57
N TRP A 248 21.62 -4.69 9.53
CA TRP A 248 22.52 -3.63 9.98
C TRP A 248 23.72 -4.15 10.79
N GLY A 249 23.63 -5.38 11.31
CA GLY A 249 24.67 -6.01 12.11
C GLY A 249 26.03 -6.09 11.39
N PRO A 250 27.12 -6.23 12.18
CA PRO A 250 28.50 -6.10 11.68
C PRO A 250 28.89 -7.17 10.64
N LEU A 251 28.12 -8.25 10.51
CA LEU A 251 28.38 -9.30 9.54
C LEU A 251 27.75 -9.02 8.16
N LYS A 252 26.59 -8.34 8.14
CA LYS A 252 25.83 -8.08 6.91
C LYS A 252 26.09 -6.68 6.37
N MET A 253 26.22 -5.67 7.24
CA MET A 253 26.48 -4.27 6.89
C MET A 253 25.54 -3.71 5.80
N MET A 254 24.29 -4.16 5.77
CA MET A 254 23.26 -3.71 4.84
C MET A 254 22.26 -2.84 5.60
N GLU A 255 22.33 -1.53 5.37
CA GLU A 255 21.34 -0.61 5.92
C GLU A 255 20.03 -0.65 5.12
N ALA A 256 18.92 -0.48 5.81
CA ALA A 256 17.60 -0.37 5.21
C ALA A 256 16.67 0.45 6.11
N GLN A 257 15.73 1.17 5.50
CA GLN A 257 14.69 1.94 6.19
C GLN A 257 13.33 1.28 5.94
N LEU A 258 12.56 1.05 7.01
CA LEU A 258 11.17 0.59 6.91
C LEU A 258 10.22 1.78 6.93
N TRP A 259 9.34 1.84 5.94
CA TRP A 259 8.29 2.84 5.80
C TRP A 259 6.93 2.18 5.98
N THR A 260 6.15 2.69 6.93
CA THR A 260 4.76 2.29 7.16
C THR A 260 3.91 3.53 7.38
N ALA A 261 2.59 3.40 7.19
CA ALA A 261 1.65 4.48 7.38
C ALA A 261 0.57 4.06 8.38
N PHE A 262 0.40 4.86 9.43
CA PHE A 262 -0.68 4.70 10.39
C PHE A 262 -1.71 5.82 10.19
N ARG A 263 -2.97 5.43 10.07
CA ARG A 263 -4.10 6.36 9.97
C ARG A 263 -4.77 6.46 11.33
N GLY A 264 -4.75 7.65 11.91
CA GLY A 264 -5.44 7.95 13.15
C GLY A 264 -5.47 9.44 13.44
N THR A 265 -6.19 9.81 14.48
CA THR A 265 -6.11 11.12 15.10
C THR A 265 -4.71 11.35 15.70
N HIS A 266 -4.38 12.61 15.97
CA HIS A 266 -3.11 12.95 16.62
C HIS A 266 -2.92 12.18 17.95
N GLY A 267 -3.99 12.00 18.73
CA GLY A 267 -3.96 11.24 19.99
C GLY A 267 -3.61 9.77 19.76
N GLU A 268 -4.29 9.11 18.82
CA GLU A 268 -4.01 7.70 18.48
C GLU A 268 -2.59 7.51 17.95
N THR A 269 -2.12 8.41 17.08
CA THR A 269 -0.76 8.37 16.54
C THR A 269 0.31 8.57 17.61
N GLY A 270 0.04 9.39 18.64
CA GLY A 270 0.99 9.63 19.74
C GLY A 270 1.11 8.45 20.70
N THR A 271 0.14 7.54 20.70
CA THR A 271 0.11 6.33 21.53
C THR A 271 0.46 5.05 20.78
N PHE A 272 0.76 5.14 19.49
CA PHE A 272 1.16 4.01 18.66
C PHE A 272 2.62 3.63 18.96
N TRP A 273 2.85 2.40 19.42
CA TRP A 273 4.18 1.84 19.73
C TRP A 273 4.29 0.39 19.26
#